data_AF-A0A1I1ZYY3-F1
#
_entry.id   AF-A0A1I1ZYY3-F1
#
_cell.length_a   1.000
_cell.length_b   1.000
_cell.length_c   1.000
_cell.angle_alpha   90.00
_cell.angle_beta   90.00
_cell.angle_gamma   90.00
#
_symmetry.space_group_name_H-M   'P 1'
#
loop_
_entity.id
_entity.type
_entity.pdbx_description
1 polymer ?
#
loop_
_entity_poly.entity_id
_entity_poly.type
_entity_poly.pdbx_seq_one_letter_code
_entity_poly.pdbx_strand_id
1 'polypeptide(L)'
;MCYSAQVKADYAAFVRLFGAVMDIHEFVKLFVEKRADGGWTKLPRAMRESFRKPASEEGFELAKIVAEGDRELEAKLVAELAAQQERLAKAEAVLASPKPTKKATEDQRIAGNKVKAAQRNLDDLRRAEPDPKDSRIYPGSYAPVMIADAKTGLRRVIPMRYQCRLPGWNVAIERKYPGTYNARRDNLESAWSKLFGYHHGIMIVTTFYENVEREGKNVVLQFTPNPPQDMLVACLWSHTTDRDGDELWSFAAITDEPPPEVLAAGHDRCIVPIKPENLDAWLNPDPRDLQSLYAILDDRPRPYYEHQLAA
;
A
#
# COMPACT_ATOMS: atom_id res chain seq x y z
N MET A 1 -7.02 12.34 -5.15
CA MET A 1 -6.51 11.67 -3.93
C MET A 1 -5.81 10.38 -4.32
N CYS A 2 -4.51 10.23 -3.99
CA CYS A 2 -3.68 9.05 -4.28
C CYS A 2 -4.35 7.74 -3.96
N TYR A 3 -4.77 7.03 -5.01
CA TYR A 3 -5.45 5.75 -4.89
C TYR A 3 -4.47 4.59 -4.65
N SER A 4 -3.31 4.60 -5.30
CA SER A 4 -2.28 3.56 -5.10
C SER A 4 -0.91 4.08 -5.49
N ALA A 5 0.15 3.47 -4.95
CA ALA A 5 1.53 3.90 -5.21
C ALA A 5 2.47 2.70 -5.27
N GLN A 6 3.52 2.77 -6.08
CA GLN A 6 4.67 1.86 -5.95
C GLN A 6 5.59 2.40 -4.87
N VAL A 7 5.89 1.56 -3.88
CA VAL A 7 6.75 1.93 -2.75
C VAL A 7 8.10 1.23 -2.84
N LYS A 8 9.12 1.75 -2.16
CA LYS A 8 10.27 0.91 -1.79
C LYS A 8 9.82 -0.02 -0.67
N ALA A 9 9.43 -1.23 -1.04
CA ALA A 9 8.98 -2.25 -0.09
C ALA A 9 10.15 -2.95 0.64
N ASP A 10 11.36 -2.81 0.10
CA ASP A 10 12.59 -3.37 0.67
C ASP A 10 13.08 -2.51 1.84
N TYR A 11 13.06 -3.08 3.05
CA TYR A 11 13.57 -2.41 4.24
C TYR A 11 15.06 -2.06 4.12
N ALA A 12 15.85 -2.84 3.38
CA ALA A 12 17.29 -2.61 3.23
C ALA A 12 17.58 -1.28 2.52
N ALA A 13 16.65 -0.78 1.69
CA ALA A 13 16.73 0.57 1.14
C ALA A 13 16.70 1.64 2.24
N PHE A 14 15.83 1.50 3.25
CA PHE A 14 15.74 2.44 4.36
C PHE A 14 16.99 2.41 5.25
N VAL A 15 17.52 1.22 5.52
CA VAL A 15 18.78 1.06 6.29
C VAL A 15 19.93 1.74 5.56
N ARG A 16 20.11 1.45 4.27
CA ARG A 16 21.22 1.97 3.45
C ARG A 16 21.15 3.48 3.26
N LEU A 17 19.95 4.02 3.03
CA LEU A 17 19.77 5.44 2.69
C LEU A 17 19.66 6.34 3.93
N PHE A 18 19.07 5.84 5.02
CA PHE A 18 18.69 6.67 6.16
C PHE A 18 19.24 6.17 7.50
N GLY A 19 20.02 5.09 7.52
CA GLY A 19 20.51 4.49 8.77
C GLY A 19 19.38 4.00 9.68
N ALA A 20 18.20 3.74 9.12
CA ALA A 20 17.04 3.31 9.88
C ALA A 20 17.23 1.88 10.39
N VAL A 21 16.64 1.58 11.54
CA VAL A 21 16.60 0.23 12.12
C VAL A 21 15.25 -0.40 11.83
N MET A 22 15.26 -1.62 11.30
CA MET A 22 14.03 -2.36 11.09
C MET A 22 13.50 -2.89 12.42
N ASP A 23 12.20 -2.72 12.65
CA ASP A 23 11.52 -3.37 13.77
C ASP A 23 11.11 -4.80 13.40
N ILE A 24 12.05 -5.73 13.51
CA ILE A 24 11.82 -7.11 13.10
C ILE A 24 10.63 -7.77 13.82
N HIS A 25 10.36 -7.40 15.07
CA HIS A 25 9.26 -7.96 15.85
C HIS A 25 7.90 -7.56 15.28
N GLU A 26 7.73 -6.31 14.87
CA GLU A 26 6.49 -5.85 14.23
C GLU A 26 6.27 -6.51 12.85
N PHE A 27 7.34 -6.78 12.10
CA PHE A 27 7.25 -7.57 10.86
C PHE A 27 6.84 -9.02 11.12
N VAL A 28 7.44 -9.70 12.10
CA VAL A 28 7.08 -11.08 12.46
C VAL A 28 5.62 -11.14 12.90
N LYS A 29 5.21 -10.26 13.82
CA LYS A 29 3.83 -10.16 14.31
C LYS A 29 2.83 -10.00 13.16
N LEU A 30 3.08 -9.04 12.27
CA LEU A 30 2.21 -8.80 11.12
C LEU A 30 2.13 -10.02 10.19
N PHE A 31 3.26 -10.65 9.89
CA PHE A 31 3.29 -11.76 8.92
C PHE A 31 2.57 -12.99 9.48
N VAL A 32 2.74 -13.28 10.77
CA VAL A 32 1.99 -14.34 11.47
C VAL A 32 0.49 -14.04 11.43
N GLU A 33 0.08 -12.81 11.77
CA GLU A 33 -1.33 -12.38 11.76
C GLU A 33 -1.94 -12.50 10.36
N LYS A 34 -1.28 -11.94 9.32
CA LYS A 34 -1.82 -11.96 7.95
C LYS A 34 -1.87 -13.36 7.33
N ARG A 35 -1.01 -14.27 7.78
CA ARG A 35 -1.09 -15.67 7.39
C ARG A 35 -2.29 -16.36 8.05
N ALA A 36 -2.51 -16.10 9.34
CA ALA A 36 -3.61 -16.69 10.10
C ALA A 36 -5.00 -16.19 9.65
N ASP A 37 -5.14 -14.89 9.33
CA ASP A 37 -6.42 -14.28 8.96
C ASP A 37 -6.77 -14.35 7.46
N GLY A 38 -5.88 -14.93 6.64
CA GLY A 38 -6.03 -15.01 5.18
C GLY A 38 -5.72 -13.70 4.42
N GLY A 39 -5.19 -12.70 5.13
CA GLY A 39 -4.77 -11.39 4.64
C GLY A 39 -3.39 -11.38 3.98
N TRP A 40 -2.79 -12.54 3.70
CA TRP A 40 -1.45 -12.66 3.09
C TRP A 40 -1.27 -11.81 1.81
N THR A 41 -2.32 -11.68 1.00
CA THR A 41 -2.34 -10.86 -0.22
C THR A 41 -2.34 -9.34 0.03
N LYS A 42 -2.55 -8.89 1.28
CA LYS A 42 -2.41 -7.49 1.69
C LYS A 42 -0.95 -7.09 1.91
N LEU A 43 -0.04 -8.07 2.00
CA LEU A 43 1.40 -7.86 2.03
C LEU A 43 1.91 -7.86 0.58
N PRO A 44 2.40 -6.72 0.05
CA PRO A 44 2.95 -6.65 -1.30
C PRO A 44 4.02 -7.72 -1.50
N ARG A 45 4.09 -8.30 -2.70
CA ARG A 45 5.08 -9.36 -2.98
C ARG A 45 6.50 -8.87 -2.73
N ALA A 46 6.83 -7.63 -3.13
CA ALA A 46 8.15 -7.06 -2.91
C ALA A 46 8.52 -6.92 -1.41
N MET A 47 7.53 -6.73 -0.54
CA MET A 47 7.73 -6.65 0.91
C MET A 47 7.99 -8.04 1.53
N ARG A 48 7.35 -9.09 1.01
CA ARG A 48 7.63 -10.48 1.42
C ARG A 48 9.01 -10.92 0.90
N GLU A 49 9.31 -10.56 -0.34
CA GLU A 49 10.55 -10.96 -1.03
C GLU A 49 11.81 -10.43 -0.35
N SER A 50 11.76 -9.23 0.26
CA SER A 50 12.90 -8.66 0.99
C SER A 50 13.38 -9.51 2.17
N PHE A 51 12.55 -10.45 2.65
CA PHE A 51 12.89 -11.34 3.76
C PHE A 51 13.34 -12.74 3.34
N ARG A 52 13.38 -13.06 2.04
CA ARG A 52 13.79 -14.40 1.58
C ARG A 52 15.27 -14.71 1.78
N LYS A 53 16.12 -13.69 1.89
CA LYS A 53 17.56 -13.81 2.09
C LYS A 53 17.93 -13.29 3.48
N PRO A 54 17.77 -14.11 4.53
CA PRO A 54 17.99 -13.68 5.90
C PRO A 54 19.47 -13.41 6.16
N ALA A 55 19.74 -12.37 6.96
CA ALA A 55 21.09 -12.02 7.43
C ALA A 55 21.26 -12.18 8.96
N SER A 56 20.20 -12.61 9.67
CA SER A 56 20.18 -12.89 11.12
C SER A 56 19.24 -14.06 11.44
N GLU A 57 19.26 -14.54 12.68
CA GLU A 57 18.37 -15.60 13.17
C GLU A 57 16.89 -15.20 13.08
N GLU A 58 16.54 -14.01 13.52
CA GLU A 58 15.19 -13.46 13.39
C GLU A 58 14.80 -13.27 11.91
N GLY A 59 15.79 -12.98 11.04
CA GLY A 59 15.59 -12.99 9.60
C GLY A 59 15.19 -14.37 9.07
N PHE A 60 15.77 -15.45 9.60
CA PHE A 60 15.41 -16.83 9.20
C PHE A 60 13.95 -17.15 9.55
N GLU A 61 13.45 -16.66 10.69
CA GLU A 61 12.03 -16.81 11.06
C GLU A 61 11.12 -16.15 10.02
N LEU A 62 11.39 -14.91 9.63
CA LEU A 62 10.64 -14.23 8.57
C LEU A 62 10.72 -14.97 7.24
N ALA A 63 11.90 -15.44 6.85
CA ALA A 63 12.08 -16.21 5.62
C ALA A 63 11.20 -17.48 5.61
N LYS A 64 11.10 -18.17 6.76
CA LYS A 64 10.23 -19.33 6.93
C LYS A 64 8.76 -18.95 6.82
N ILE A 65 8.31 -17.91 7.52
CA ILE A 65 6.91 -17.45 7.47
C ILE A 65 6.53 -17.08 6.02
N VAL A 66 7.43 -16.39 5.30
CA VAL A 66 7.23 -16.04 3.89
C VAL A 66 7.08 -17.28 3.01
N ALA A 67 7.99 -18.24 3.14
CA ALA A 67 7.94 -19.48 2.34
C ALA A 67 6.65 -20.27 2.60
N GLU A 68 6.21 -20.34 3.86
CA GLU A 68 4.99 -21.06 4.22
C GLU A 68 3.72 -20.34 3.76
N GLY A 69 3.62 -19.03 3.95
CA GLY A 69 2.49 -18.23 3.49
C GLY A 69 2.35 -18.23 1.96
N ASP A 70 3.46 -18.19 1.23
CA ASP A 70 3.45 -18.27 -0.23
C ASP A 70 2.99 -19.64 -0.72
N ARG A 71 3.45 -20.72 -0.09
CA ARG A 71 2.99 -22.08 -0.39
C ARG A 71 1.49 -22.25 -0.13
N GLU A 72 0.97 -21.66 0.94
CA GLU A 72 -0.47 -21.70 1.26
C GLU A 72 -1.30 -20.87 0.26
N LEU A 73 -0.83 -19.68 -0.11
CA LEU A 73 -1.45 -18.87 -1.16
C LEU A 73 -1.44 -19.61 -2.50
N GLU A 74 -0.33 -20.25 -2.86
CA GLU A 74 -0.20 -21.04 -4.07
C GLU A 74 -1.22 -22.18 -4.10
N ALA A 75 -1.29 -22.98 -3.03
CA ALA A 75 -2.26 -24.07 -2.92
C ALA A 75 -3.70 -23.58 -3.06
N LYS A 76 -4.02 -22.43 -2.45
CA LYS A 76 -5.34 -21.78 -2.58
C LYS A 76 -5.64 -21.35 -4.02
N LEU A 77 -4.69 -20.71 -4.69
CA LEU A 77 -4.85 -20.26 -6.08
C LEU A 77 -5.01 -21.45 -7.04
N VAL A 78 -4.25 -22.53 -6.85
CA VAL A 78 -4.38 -23.77 -7.64
C VAL A 78 -5.77 -24.40 -7.44
N ALA A 79 -6.24 -24.49 -6.19
CA ALA A 79 -7.58 -25.01 -5.90
C ALA A 79 -8.69 -24.13 -6.48
N GLU A 80 -8.55 -22.79 -6.38
CA GLU A 80 -9.49 -21.86 -7.01
C GLU A 80 -9.50 -21.99 -8.53
N LEU A 81 -8.33 -22.08 -9.16
CA LEU A 81 -8.20 -22.25 -10.60
C LEU A 81 -8.92 -23.52 -11.09
N ALA A 82 -8.68 -24.65 -10.43
CA ALA A 82 -9.35 -25.92 -10.74
C ALA A 82 -10.87 -25.81 -10.61
N ALA A 83 -11.37 -25.22 -9.51
CA ALA A 83 -12.80 -25.05 -9.29
C ALA A 83 -13.47 -24.13 -10.33
N GLN A 84 -12.79 -23.05 -10.75
CA GLN A 84 -13.32 -22.16 -11.78
C GLN A 84 -13.24 -22.76 -13.19
N GLN A 85 -12.22 -23.56 -13.49
CA GLN A 85 -12.13 -24.32 -14.74
C GLN A 85 -13.27 -25.34 -14.84
N GLU A 86 -13.59 -26.06 -13.76
CA GLU A 86 -14.72 -26.98 -13.74
C GLU A 86 -16.05 -26.24 -13.94
N ARG A 87 -16.23 -25.08 -13.28
CA ARG A 87 -17.43 -24.25 -13.46
C ARG A 87 -17.55 -23.74 -14.90
N LEU A 88 -16.45 -23.31 -15.51
CA LEU A 88 -16.42 -22.84 -16.89
C LEU A 88 -16.82 -23.97 -17.86
N ALA A 89 -16.23 -25.15 -17.72
CA ALA A 89 -16.54 -26.31 -18.56
C ALA A 89 -18.02 -26.73 -18.44
N LYS A 90 -18.59 -26.72 -17.23
CA LYS A 90 -20.02 -27.00 -17.02
C LYS A 90 -20.91 -25.96 -17.71
N ALA A 91 -20.56 -24.68 -17.63
CA ALA A 91 -21.30 -23.61 -18.28
C ALA A 91 -21.25 -23.77 -19.82
N GLU A 92 -20.07 -24.06 -20.37
CA GLU A 92 -19.86 -24.29 -21.80
C GLU A 92 -20.64 -25.50 -22.31
N ALA A 93 -20.67 -26.60 -21.55
CA ALA A 93 -21.47 -27.77 -21.89
C ALA A 93 -22.98 -27.47 -21.94
N VAL A 94 -23.51 -26.66 -21.01
CA VAL A 94 -24.92 -26.23 -21.04
C VAL A 94 -25.20 -25.32 -22.23
N LEU A 95 -24.28 -24.41 -22.56
CA LEU A 95 -24.42 -23.51 -23.71
C LEU A 95 -24.36 -24.25 -25.05
N ALA A 96 -23.60 -25.33 -25.14
CA ALA A 96 -23.52 -26.19 -26.31
C ALA A 96 -24.70 -27.19 -26.42
N SER A 97 -25.53 -27.31 -25.38
CA SER A 97 -26.68 -28.21 -25.36
C SER A 97 -27.88 -27.66 -26.16
N PRO A 98 -28.90 -28.48 -26.45
CA PRO A 98 -30.13 -28.02 -27.11
C PRO A 98 -30.94 -26.95 -26.34
N LYS A 99 -30.60 -26.68 -25.07
CA LYS A 99 -31.31 -25.73 -24.19
C LYS A 99 -30.33 -24.79 -23.48
N PRO A 100 -29.68 -23.85 -24.21
CA PRO A 100 -28.79 -22.88 -23.60
C PRO A 100 -29.56 -21.98 -22.62
N THR A 101 -28.90 -21.56 -21.53
CA THR A 101 -29.53 -20.74 -20.48
C THR A 101 -28.75 -19.46 -20.23
N LYS A 102 -29.46 -18.39 -19.85
CA LYS A 102 -28.83 -17.11 -19.43
C LYS A 102 -27.86 -17.30 -18.25
N LYS A 103 -28.20 -18.21 -17.33
CA LYS A 103 -27.33 -18.55 -16.20
C LYS A 103 -25.99 -19.10 -16.69
N ALA A 104 -25.99 -20.01 -17.67
CA ALA A 104 -24.76 -20.57 -18.21
C ALA A 104 -23.91 -19.50 -18.94
N THR A 105 -24.53 -18.53 -19.61
CA THR A 105 -23.80 -17.38 -20.20
C THR A 105 -23.10 -16.54 -19.13
N GLU A 106 -23.80 -16.20 -18.04
CA GLU A 106 -23.19 -15.47 -16.93
C GLU A 106 -22.12 -16.29 -16.20
N ASP A 107 -22.35 -17.58 -16.00
CA ASP A 107 -21.38 -18.48 -15.38
C ASP A 107 -20.11 -18.61 -16.23
N GLN A 108 -20.23 -18.74 -17.56
CA GLN A 108 -19.09 -18.75 -18.48
C GLN A 108 -18.29 -17.45 -18.37
N ARG A 109 -18.97 -16.30 -18.40
CA ARG A 109 -18.34 -14.97 -18.30
C ARG A 109 -17.60 -14.80 -16.96
N ILE A 110 -18.26 -15.12 -15.84
CA ILE A 110 -17.69 -14.95 -14.50
C ILE A 110 -16.55 -15.94 -14.27
N ALA A 111 -16.77 -17.23 -14.55
CA ALA A 111 -15.75 -18.26 -14.35
C ALA A 111 -14.54 -18.01 -15.25
N GLY A 112 -14.75 -17.64 -16.53
CA GLY A 112 -13.66 -17.30 -17.45
C GLY A 112 -12.81 -16.12 -16.94
N ASN A 113 -13.45 -15.07 -16.41
CA ASN A 113 -12.73 -13.95 -15.80
C ASN A 113 -11.94 -14.38 -14.56
N LYS A 114 -12.51 -15.23 -13.70
CA LYS A 114 -11.84 -15.74 -12.50
C LYS A 114 -10.69 -16.70 -12.82
N VAL A 115 -10.82 -17.56 -13.84
CA VAL A 115 -9.73 -18.41 -14.35
C VAL A 115 -8.55 -17.54 -14.77
N LYS A 116 -8.79 -16.51 -15.59
CA LYS A 116 -7.74 -15.58 -16.02
C LYS A 116 -7.08 -14.86 -14.84
N ALA A 117 -7.87 -14.43 -13.86
CA ALA A 117 -7.36 -13.76 -12.66
C ALA A 117 -6.53 -14.70 -11.77
N ALA A 118 -7.01 -15.91 -11.50
CA ALA A 118 -6.30 -16.90 -10.70
C ALA A 118 -5.00 -17.34 -11.37
N GLN A 119 -5.01 -17.56 -12.70
CA GLN A 119 -3.81 -17.87 -13.46
C GLN A 119 -2.78 -16.74 -13.37
N ARG A 120 -3.19 -15.49 -13.63
CA ARG A 120 -2.29 -14.33 -13.51
C ARG A 120 -1.70 -14.20 -12.10
N ASN A 121 -2.52 -14.37 -11.06
CA ASN A 121 -2.04 -14.30 -9.68
C ASN A 121 -1.05 -15.43 -9.35
N LEU A 122 -1.25 -16.62 -9.92
CA LEU A 122 -0.35 -17.77 -9.77
C LEU A 122 0.97 -17.52 -10.52
N ASP A 123 0.90 -16.98 -11.73
CA ASP A 123 2.08 -16.60 -12.52
C ASP A 123 2.88 -15.51 -11.79
N ASP A 124 2.21 -14.51 -11.21
CA ASP A 124 2.83 -13.46 -10.41
C ASP A 124 3.50 -13.99 -9.14
N LEU A 125 2.88 -14.96 -8.47
CA LEU A 125 3.45 -15.60 -7.28
C LEU A 125 4.69 -16.44 -7.62
N ARG A 126 4.65 -17.16 -8.76
CA ARG A 126 5.72 -18.09 -9.20
C ARG A 126 6.85 -17.42 -9.96
N ARG A 127 6.65 -16.20 -10.47
CA ARG A 127 7.67 -15.48 -11.23
C ARG A 127 8.95 -15.35 -10.40
N ALA A 128 10.12 -15.59 -11.01
CA ALA A 128 11.39 -15.36 -10.33
C ALA A 128 11.73 -13.86 -10.30
N GLU A 129 11.61 -13.20 -11.45
CA GLU A 129 11.97 -11.79 -11.59
C GLU A 129 11.00 -10.85 -10.85
N PRO A 130 11.51 -9.75 -10.27
CA PRO A 130 10.67 -8.71 -9.71
C PRO A 130 9.94 -7.95 -10.83
N ASP A 131 8.69 -7.56 -10.56
CA ASP A 131 7.92 -6.65 -11.42
C ASP A 131 7.56 -5.39 -10.61
N PRO A 132 7.59 -4.18 -11.20
CA PRO A 132 7.19 -2.96 -10.51
C PRO A 132 5.83 -3.03 -9.80
N LYS A 133 4.88 -3.83 -10.30
CA LYS A 133 3.57 -4.01 -9.63
C LYS A 133 3.66 -4.74 -8.28
N ASP A 134 4.74 -5.48 -8.03
CA ASP A 134 4.95 -6.24 -6.79
C ASP A 134 5.10 -5.33 -5.56
N SER A 135 5.44 -4.06 -5.79
CA SER A 135 5.54 -3.03 -4.76
C SER A 135 4.36 -2.05 -4.76
N ARG A 136 3.34 -2.28 -5.60
CA ARG A 136 2.17 -1.42 -5.63
C ARG A 136 1.26 -1.69 -4.42
N ILE A 137 1.02 -0.65 -3.63
CA ILE A 137 0.11 -0.69 -2.48
C ILE A 137 -1.24 -0.04 -2.81
N TYR A 138 -2.29 -0.52 -2.16
CA TYR A 138 -3.64 0.03 -2.20
C TYR A 138 -4.15 0.27 -0.78
N PRO A 139 -5.20 1.07 -0.56
CA PRO A 139 -5.87 1.15 0.72
C PRO A 139 -6.22 -0.24 1.26
N GLY A 140 -5.83 -0.48 2.50
CA GLY A 140 -5.91 -1.75 3.22
C GLY A 140 -4.70 -2.69 3.03
N SER A 141 -3.76 -2.40 2.14
CA SER A 141 -2.47 -3.11 2.03
C SER A 141 -1.46 -2.57 3.06
N TYR A 142 -0.33 -3.27 3.24
CA TYR A 142 0.73 -2.85 4.15
C TYR A 142 1.95 -2.32 3.39
N ALA A 143 2.68 -1.40 4.03
CA ALA A 143 3.91 -0.84 3.51
C ALA A 143 4.91 -0.56 4.66
N PRO A 144 6.22 -0.60 4.41
CA PRO A 144 7.21 -0.09 5.36
C PRO A 144 7.08 1.44 5.47
N VAL A 145 6.96 1.94 6.70
CA VAL A 145 6.92 3.37 7.00
C VAL A 145 8.04 3.67 8.00
N MET A 146 8.84 4.67 7.69
CA MET A 146 9.90 5.16 8.57
C MET A 146 9.34 6.19 9.54
N ILE A 147 9.62 6.03 10.82
CA ILE A 147 9.25 6.95 11.90
C ILE A 147 10.45 7.25 12.79
N ALA A 148 10.41 8.31 13.60
CA ALA A 148 11.33 8.46 14.72
C ALA A 148 10.79 7.72 15.95
N ASP A 149 11.65 6.98 16.63
CA ASP A 149 11.36 6.44 17.95
C ASP A 149 11.38 7.57 18.98
N ALA A 150 10.23 7.85 19.60
CA ALA A 150 10.10 8.97 20.53
C ALA A 150 11.00 8.88 21.78
N LYS A 151 11.52 7.70 22.12
CA LYS A 151 12.39 7.51 23.29
C LYS A 151 13.87 7.66 22.95
N THR A 152 14.27 7.15 21.79
CA THR A 152 15.69 7.06 21.40
C THR A 152 16.09 8.06 20.33
N GLY A 153 15.13 8.66 19.62
CA GLY A 153 15.37 9.50 18.44
C GLY A 153 15.84 8.73 17.21
N LEU A 154 16.02 7.41 17.31
CA LEU A 154 16.46 6.59 16.18
C LEU A 154 15.34 6.43 15.16
N ARG A 155 15.70 6.42 13.87
CA ARG A 155 14.76 6.13 12.79
C ARG A 155 14.44 4.63 12.80
N ARG A 156 13.16 4.29 12.84
CA ARG A 156 12.65 2.91 12.79
C ARG A 156 11.79 2.71 11.56
N VAL A 157 11.85 1.53 10.97
CA VAL A 157 10.92 1.10 9.91
C VAL A 157 9.93 0.11 10.48
N ILE A 158 8.65 0.46 10.43
CA ILE A 158 7.54 -0.35 10.94
C ILE A 158 6.60 -0.66 9.76
N PRO A 159 6.09 -1.90 9.65
CA PRO A 159 5.11 -2.23 8.63
C PRO A 159 3.74 -1.71 9.06
N MET A 160 3.13 -0.83 8.25
CA MET A 160 1.87 -0.18 8.59
C MET A 160 0.83 -0.40 7.50
N ARG A 161 -0.44 -0.53 7.89
CA ARG A 161 -1.56 -0.59 6.95
C ARG A 161 -1.80 0.80 6.33
N TYR A 162 -1.71 0.90 5.01
CA TYR A 162 -2.14 2.09 4.28
C TYR A 162 -3.66 2.20 4.35
N GLN A 163 -4.20 3.32 4.84
CA GLN A 163 -5.56 3.51 5.39
C GLN A 163 -5.54 3.55 6.93
N CYS A 164 -5.30 4.76 7.43
CA CYS A 164 -5.16 5.08 8.84
C CYS A 164 -6.46 4.86 9.60
N ARG A 165 -6.40 4.12 10.70
CA ARG A 165 -7.41 4.17 11.75
C ARG A 165 -7.11 5.38 12.62
N LEU A 166 -7.98 6.39 12.61
CA LEU A 166 -7.76 7.58 13.42
C LEU A 166 -7.93 7.27 14.92
N PRO A 167 -7.26 8.01 15.83
CA PRO A 167 -7.37 7.78 17.26
C PRO A 167 -8.82 7.84 17.78
N GLY A 168 -9.25 6.77 18.42
CA GLY A 168 -10.62 6.58 18.93
C GLY A 168 -11.61 6.03 17.90
N TRP A 169 -11.17 5.73 16.67
CA TRP A 169 -12.01 5.07 15.67
C TRP A 169 -12.00 3.56 15.85
N ASN A 170 -13.11 2.94 15.50
CA ASN A 170 -13.25 1.48 15.38
C ASN A 170 -13.57 1.09 13.93
N VAL A 171 -13.64 -0.21 13.66
CA VAL A 171 -13.92 -0.77 12.32
C VAL A 171 -15.21 -0.21 11.70
N ALA A 172 -16.26 0.02 12.50
CA ALA A 172 -17.53 0.52 11.99
C ALA A 172 -17.43 1.98 11.50
N ILE A 173 -16.70 2.83 12.23
CA ILE A 173 -16.45 4.22 11.83
C ILE A 173 -15.58 4.26 10.57
N GLU A 174 -14.53 3.44 10.49
CA GLU A 174 -13.67 3.34 9.29
C GLU A 174 -14.47 2.94 8.03
N ARG A 175 -15.38 1.98 8.15
CA ARG A 175 -16.26 1.58 7.02
C ARG A 175 -17.15 2.73 6.54
N LYS A 176 -17.57 3.61 7.46
CA LYS A 176 -18.34 4.81 7.12
C LYS A 176 -17.48 5.89 6.43
N TYR A 177 -16.18 5.94 6.74
CA TYR A 177 -15.24 6.94 6.22
C TYR A 177 -13.98 6.27 5.65
N PRO A 178 -14.07 5.60 4.48
CA PRO A 178 -12.98 4.78 3.96
C PRO A 178 -11.78 5.57 3.41
N GLY A 179 -11.88 6.90 3.33
CA GLY A 179 -10.90 7.81 2.71
C GLY A 179 -9.65 8.10 3.54
N THR A 180 -9.48 7.50 4.72
CA THR A 180 -8.37 7.78 5.65
C THR A 180 -7.01 7.21 5.23
N TYR A 181 -6.83 6.90 3.95
CA TYR A 181 -5.51 6.66 3.35
C TYR A 181 -4.84 7.96 2.86
N ASN A 182 -5.60 9.07 2.78
CA ASN A 182 -5.09 10.39 2.44
C ASN A 182 -5.43 11.42 3.52
N ALA A 183 -4.39 12.03 4.10
CA ALA A 183 -4.48 13.16 5.01
C ALA A 183 -4.41 14.45 4.20
N ARG A 184 -5.58 15.00 3.84
CA ARG A 184 -5.64 16.26 3.08
C ARG A 184 -5.05 17.40 3.91
N ARG A 185 -4.17 18.19 3.31
CA ARG A 185 -3.51 19.33 3.94
C ARG A 185 -4.51 20.30 4.58
N ASP A 186 -5.60 20.58 3.88
CA ASP A 186 -6.70 21.45 4.31
C ASP A 186 -7.51 20.93 5.52
N ASN A 187 -7.22 19.71 6.00
CA ASN A 187 -7.93 19.05 7.09
C ASN A 187 -6.97 18.58 8.20
N LEU A 188 -5.68 18.97 8.16
CA LEU A 188 -4.65 18.50 9.08
C LEU A 188 -4.94 18.90 10.54
N GLU A 189 -5.38 20.13 10.75
CA GLU A 189 -5.72 20.66 12.09
C GLU A 189 -7.14 20.34 12.55
N SER A 190 -7.95 19.69 11.73
CA SER A 190 -9.30 19.25 12.08
C SER A 190 -9.38 17.73 12.22
N ALA A 191 -9.58 16.99 11.13
CA ALA A 191 -9.75 15.53 11.20
C ALA A 191 -8.48 14.80 11.66
N TRP A 192 -7.31 15.39 11.41
CA TRP A 192 -6.01 14.78 11.72
C TRP A 192 -5.30 15.42 12.92
N SER A 193 -5.97 16.29 13.68
CA SER A 193 -5.34 17.09 14.77
C SER A 193 -4.71 16.27 15.89
N LYS A 194 -5.18 15.03 16.08
CA LYS A 194 -4.59 14.09 17.06
C LYS A 194 -3.30 13.43 16.55
N LEU A 195 -2.96 13.58 15.28
CA LEU A 195 -1.81 12.97 14.62
C LEU A 195 -0.84 14.01 14.06
N PHE A 196 -1.33 15.07 13.41
CA PHE A 196 -0.49 16.16 12.91
C PHE A 196 0.12 16.93 14.09
N GLY A 197 1.46 17.04 14.13
CA GLY A 197 2.20 17.56 15.28
C GLY A 197 2.71 16.47 16.24
N TYR A 198 2.32 15.21 16.05
CA TYR A 198 2.60 14.14 17.02
C TYR A 198 3.16 12.86 16.39
N HIS A 199 2.53 12.38 15.31
CA HIS A 199 2.78 11.07 14.73
C HIS A 199 3.06 11.18 13.24
N HIS A 200 4.30 11.54 12.92
CA HIS A 200 4.79 11.76 11.57
C HIS A 200 5.63 10.57 11.09
N GLY A 201 5.51 10.26 9.80
CA GLY A 201 6.26 9.19 9.17
C GLY A 201 6.59 9.49 7.71
N ILE A 202 7.41 8.65 7.12
CA ILE A 202 7.81 8.70 5.71
C ILE A 202 7.62 7.36 5.04
N MET A 203 6.90 7.38 3.93
CA MET A 203 6.85 6.29 2.96
C MET A 203 7.66 6.69 1.73
N ILE A 204 8.49 5.80 1.21
CA ILE A 204 9.27 6.06 -0.02
C ILE A 204 8.47 5.59 -1.23
N VAL A 205 8.16 6.50 -2.14
CA VAL A 205 7.34 6.24 -3.35
C VAL A 205 8.16 6.51 -4.61
N THR A 206 8.06 5.64 -5.61
CA THR A 206 8.71 5.83 -6.93
C THR A 206 7.73 6.37 -7.98
N THR A 207 6.47 5.97 -7.90
CA THR A 207 5.39 6.40 -8.80
C THR A 207 4.05 6.23 -8.09
N PHE A 208 3.06 7.03 -8.46
CA PHE A 208 1.70 6.92 -7.94
C PHE A 208 0.68 6.79 -9.08
N TYR A 209 -0.52 6.36 -8.74
CA TYR A 209 -1.57 6.09 -9.71
C TYR A 209 -2.87 6.72 -9.27
N GLU A 210 -3.56 7.31 -10.25
CA GLU A 210 -4.83 7.98 -10.02
C GLU A 210 -5.89 7.56 -11.02
N ASN A 211 -7.12 7.48 -10.51
CA ASN A 211 -8.29 7.35 -11.35
C ASN A 211 -8.62 8.72 -11.94
N VAL A 212 -8.83 8.77 -13.26
CA VAL A 212 -9.25 9.97 -13.98
C VAL A 212 -10.37 9.62 -14.94
N GLU A 213 -11.25 10.57 -15.18
CA GLU A 213 -12.29 10.44 -16.19
C GLU A 213 -11.75 10.89 -17.55
N ARG A 214 -11.75 9.99 -18.54
CA ARG A 214 -11.45 10.29 -19.94
C ARG A 214 -12.57 9.78 -20.82
N GLU A 215 -13.17 10.66 -21.61
CA GLU A 215 -14.25 10.31 -22.55
C GLU A 215 -15.41 9.53 -21.88
N GLY A 216 -15.78 9.92 -20.64
CA GLY A 216 -16.84 9.27 -19.85
C GLY A 216 -16.46 7.89 -19.30
N LYS A 217 -15.18 7.50 -19.36
CA LYS A 217 -14.66 6.26 -18.78
C LYS A 217 -13.66 6.56 -17.68
N ASN A 218 -13.76 5.81 -16.58
CA ASN A 218 -12.73 5.81 -15.56
C ASN A 218 -11.51 5.02 -16.05
N VAL A 219 -10.36 5.66 -16.12
CA VAL A 219 -9.06 5.03 -16.45
C VAL A 219 -8.07 5.32 -15.34
N VAL A 220 -7.08 4.43 -15.18
CA VAL A 220 -6.00 4.63 -14.22
C VAL A 220 -4.79 5.17 -14.95
N LEU A 221 -4.29 6.32 -14.52
CA LEU A 221 -3.01 6.87 -14.96
C LEU A 221 -1.92 6.56 -13.94
N GLN A 222 -0.74 6.25 -14.45
CA GLN A 222 0.50 6.20 -13.68
C GLN A 222 1.21 7.54 -13.82
N PHE A 223 1.69 8.11 -12.72
CA PHE A 223 2.47 9.35 -12.66
C PHE A 223 3.87 9.06 -12.11
N THR A 224 4.89 9.32 -12.92
CA THR A 224 6.30 9.04 -12.58
C THR A 224 7.10 10.33 -12.66
N PRO A 225 7.90 10.68 -11.64
CA PRO A 225 8.82 11.81 -11.73
C PRO A 225 9.76 11.69 -12.95
N ASN A 226 9.96 12.78 -13.67
CA ASN A 226 11.00 12.92 -14.69
C ASN A 226 11.96 14.07 -14.30
N PRO A 227 13.26 13.81 -14.06
CA PRO A 227 13.93 12.51 -14.10
C PRO A 227 13.42 11.54 -13.02
N PRO A 228 13.54 10.21 -13.23
CA PRO A 228 13.15 9.21 -12.23
C PRO A 228 13.89 9.42 -10.91
N GLN A 229 13.14 9.51 -9.81
CA GLN A 229 13.68 9.67 -8.46
C GLN A 229 12.74 9.11 -7.41
N ASP A 230 13.31 8.75 -6.25
CA ASP A 230 12.54 8.35 -5.07
C ASP A 230 11.95 9.59 -4.39
N MET A 231 10.69 9.49 -3.95
CA MET A 231 9.99 10.54 -3.22
C MET A 231 9.80 10.16 -1.76
N LEU A 232 10.26 11.02 -0.84
CA LEU A 232 10.00 10.89 0.59
C LEU A 232 8.63 11.46 0.91
N VAL A 233 7.58 10.65 0.82
CA VAL A 233 6.21 11.10 0.99
C VAL A 233 5.90 11.29 2.46
N ALA A 234 5.47 12.51 2.82
CA ALA A 234 5.00 12.86 4.15
C ALA A 234 3.77 12.02 4.52
N CYS A 235 3.80 11.39 5.69
CA CYS A 235 2.71 10.57 6.20
C CYS A 235 2.36 10.94 7.65
N LEU A 236 1.11 10.66 8.02
CA LEU A 236 0.67 10.58 9.41
C LEU A 236 0.37 9.13 9.75
N TRP A 237 0.70 8.71 10.97
CA TRP A 237 0.45 7.34 11.43
C TRP A 237 -0.30 7.30 12.75
N SER A 238 -0.93 6.15 13.02
CA SER A 238 -1.58 5.85 14.29
C SER A 238 -1.31 4.40 14.66
N HIS A 239 -1.06 4.17 15.94
CA HIS A 239 -1.08 2.84 16.57
C HIS A 239 -2.33 2.77 17.45
N THR A 240 -3.20 1.80 17.17
CA THR A 240 -4.47 1.65 17.91
C THR A 240 -4.60 0.22 18.40
N THR A 241 -5.13 0.06 19.60
CA THR A 241 -5.57 -1.23 20.13
C THR A 241 -7.09 -1.26 20.12
N ASP A 242 -7.71 -2.31 19.60
CA ASP A 242 -9.16 -2.48 19.69
C ASP A 242 -9.58 -3.15 21.01
N ARG A 243 -10.86 -3.52 21.11
CA ARG A 243 -11.44 -4.08 22.34
C ARG A 243 -10.97 -5.50 22.64
N ASP A 244 -10.58 -6.23 21.60
CA ASP A 244 -10.13 -7.61 21.73
C ASP A 244 -8.60 -7.66 22.00
N GLY A 245 -7.95 -6.49 22.04
CA GLY A 245 -6.52 -6.35 22.27
C GLY A 245 -5.72 -6.35 20.97
N ASP A 246 -6.37 -6.39 19.80
CA ASP A 246 -5.68 -6.40 18.52
C ASP A 246 -5.11 -5.01 18.23
N GLU A 247 -3.81 -4.98 18.04
CA GLU A 247 -3.07 -3.76 17.72
C GLU A 247 -2.98 -3.56 16.21
N LEU A 248 -3.03 -2.30 15.79
CA LEU A 248 -2.93 -1.93 14.39
C LEU A 248 -2.04 -0.69 14.24
N TRP A 249 -0.92 -0.89 13.55
CA TRP A 249 -0.17 0.18 12.93
C TRP A 249 -0.80 0.55 11.59
N SER A 250 -1.16 1.81 11.41
CA SER A 250 -1.78 2.29 10.17
C SER A 250 -1.38 3.73 9.85
N PHE A 251 -1.42 4.09 8.57
CA PHE A 251 -0.94 5.39 8.12
C PHE A 251 -1.73 5.94 6.92
N ALA A 252 -1.52 7.24 6.67
CA ALA A 252 -2.05 7.97 5.54
C ALA A 252 -0.97 8.85 4.92
N ALA A 253 -0.99 8.99 3.60
CA ALA A 253 -0.14 9.94 2.89
C ALA A 253 -0.75 11.34 2.98
N ILE A 254 0.06 12.36 3.22
CA ILE A 254 -0.39 13.75 3.14
C ILE A 254 -0.58 14.09 1.66
N THR A 255 -1.72 14.72 1.36
CA THR A 255 -2.05 15.17 0.01
C THR A 255 -2.39 16.65 -0.01
N ASP A 256 -2.08 17.31 -1.11
CA ASP A 256 -2.30 18.74 -1.32
C ASP A 256 -2.73 19.00 -2.77
N GLU A 257 -2.87 20.27 -3.14
CA GLU A 257 -3.07 20.68 -4.53
C GLU A 257 -2.01 20.07 -5.47
N PRO A 258 -2.43 19.56 -6.63
CA PRO A 258 -1.55 18.89 -7.58
C PRO A 258 -0.72 19.90 -8.39
N PRO A 259 0.44 19.49 -8.91
CA PRO A 259 1.15 20.30 -9.91
C PRO A 259 0.35 20.37 -11.23
N PRO A 260 0.65 21.36 -12.10
CA PRO A 260 -0.17 21.65 -13.28
C PRO A 260 -0.40 20.46 -14.22
N GLU A 261 0.59 19.58 -14.40
CA GLU A 261 0.50 18.42 -15.28
C GLU A 261 -0.39 17.30 -14.75
N VAL A 262 -0.46 17.14 -13.42
CA VAL A 262 -1.38 16.20 -12.76
C VAL A 262 -2.80 16.74 -12.81
N LEU A 263 -2.96 18.05 -12.61
CA LEU A 263 -4.26 18.74 -12.75
C LEU A 263 -4.78 18.63 -14.19
N ALA A 264 -3.93 18.92 -15.17
CA ALA A 264 -4.26 18.82 -16.60
C ALA A 264 -4.64 17.40 -17.03
N ALA A 265 -4.10 16.38 -16.35
CA ALA A 265 -4.46 14.98 -16.57
C ALA A 265 -5.84 14.59 -15.98
N GLY A 266 -6.49 15.51 -15.25
CA GLY A 266 -7.84 15.32 -14.70
C GLY A 266 -7.86 14.92 -13.22
N HIS A 267 -6.79 15.19 -12.47
CA HIS A 267 -6.69 14.78 -11.06
C HIS A 267 -6.40 15.95 -10.12
N ASP A 268 -7.07 15.99 -8.97
CA ASP A 268 -7.24 17.20 -8.15
C ASP A 268 -6.41 17.25 -6.85
N ARG A 269 -5.63 16.20 -6.57
CA ARG A 269 -4.76 16.11 -5.39
C ARG A 269 -3.51 15.31 -5.69
N CYS A 270 -2.38 15.67 -5.08
CA CYS A 270 -1.13 14.93 -5.20
C CYS A 270 -0.54 14.63 -3.83
N ILE A 271 0.18 13.51 -3.70
CA ILE A 271 1.02 13.23 -2.53
C ILE A 271 2.08 14.32 -2.34
N VAL A 272 2.44 14.59 -1.09
CA VAL A 272 3.43 15.61 -0.73
C VAL A 272 4.77 14.96 -0.42
N PRO A 273 5.75 14.99 -1.34
CA PRO A 273 7.13 14.65 -0.99
C PRO A 273 7.72 15.75 -0.08
N ILE A 274 8.67 15.40 0.77
CA ILE A 274 9.53 16.36 1.46
C ILE A 274 10.97 16.25 0.93
N LYS A 275 11.74 17.30 1.12
CA LYS A 275 13.17 17.26 0.84
C LYS A 275 13.91 16.37 1.84
N PRO A 276 14.98 15.67 1.43
CA PRO A 276 15.82 14.90 2.34
C PRO A 276 16.36 15.73 3.51
N GLU A 277 16.67 17.01 3.30
CA GLU A 277 17.16 17.91 4.37
C GLU A 277 16.13 18.12 5.49
N ASN A 278 14.84 18.02 5.17
CA ASN A 278 13.73 18.23 6.12
C ASN A 278 13.33 16.95 6.86
N LEU A 279 13.98 15.82 6.58
CA LEU A 279 13.59 14.50 7.08
C LEU A 279 13.54 14.44 8.62
N ASP A 280 14.60 14.90 9.29
CA ASP A 280 14.66 14.81 10.76
C ASP A 280 13.68 15.75 11.44
N ALA A 281 13.50 16.96 10.91
CA ALA A 281 12.52 17.91 11.43
C ALA A 281 11.09 17.38 11.24
N TRP A 282 10.81 16.71 10.10
CA TRP A 282 9.51 16.09 9.86
C TRP A 282 9.24 14.92 10.81
N LEU A 283 10.21 14.03 11.01
CA LEU A 283 10.02 12.86 11.86
C LEU A 283 9.96 13.18 13.36
N ASN A 284 10.41 14.39 13.77
CA ASN A 284 10.38 14.86 15.15
C ASN A 284 9.52 16.14 15.28
N PRO A 285 8.20 16.05 15.07
CA PRO A 285 7.34 17.23 15.06
C PRO A 285 7.20 17.86 16.46
N ASP A 286 7.05 19.19 16.51
CA ASP A 286 6.64 19.91 17.72
C ASP A 286 5.16 20.34 17.59
N PRO A 287 4.25 19.82 18.42
CA PRO A 287 2.84 20.19 18.37
C PRO A 287 2.57 21.65 18.76
N ARG A 288 3.57 22.35 19.31
CA ARG A 288 3.49 23.78 19.65
C ARG A 288 3.92 24.69 18.49
N ASP A 289 4.52 24.13 17.44
CA ASP A 289 4.98 24.86 16.26
C ASP A 289 4.53 24.16 14.98
N LEU A 290 3.21 24.13 14.75
CA LEU A 290 2.65 23.57 13.53
C LEU A 290 3.07 24.37 12.27
N GLN A 291 3.44 25.63 12.43
CA GLN A 291 3.87 26.47 11.31
C GLN A 291 5.19 25.97 10.71
N SER A 292 6.13 25.53 11.53
CA SER A 292 7.35 24.85 11.06
C SER A 292 7.06 23.60 10.22
N LEU A 293 6.03 22.82 10.61
CA LEU A 293 5.63 21.61 9.89
C LEU A 293 5.01 21.95 8.53
N TYR A 294 4.20 23.01 8.45
CA TYR A 294 3.72 23.51 7.16
C TYR A 294 4.85 24.05 6.29
N ALA A 295 5.85 24.72 6.87
CA ALA A 295 7.01 25.21 6.13
C ALA A 295 7.78 24.05 5.46
N ILE A 296 7.90 22.89 6.13
CA ILE A 296 8.46 21.67 5.54
C ILE A 296 7.61 21.18 4.37
N LEU A 297 6.27 21.16 4.51
CA LEU A 297 5.37 20.75 3.43
C LEU A 297 5.38 21.74 2.26
N ASP A 298 5.61 23.03 2.50
CA ASP A 298 5.75 24.04 1.45
C ASP A 298 7.08 23.96 0.73
N ASP A 299 8.16 23.72 1.47
CA ASP A 299 9.50 23.50 0.95
C ASP A 299 9.69 22.08 0.41
N ARG A 300 8.82 21.70 -0.54
CA ARG A 300 8.80 20.38 -1.17
C ARG A 300 9.51 20.35 -2.52
N PRO A 301 10.08 19.19 -2.90
CA PRO A 301 10.43 18.93 -4.30
C PRO A 301 9.20 19.03 -5.20
N ARG A 302 9.36 19.62 -6.39
CA ARG A 302 8.32 19.68 -7.42
C ARG A 302 8.85 19.09 -8.74
N PRO A 303 9.10 17.76 -8.79
CA PRO A 303 9.42 17.14 -10.07
C PRO A 303 8.25 17.26 -11.04
N TYR A 304 8.56 17.23 -12.32
CA TYR A 304 7.53 17.06 -13.34
C TYR A 304 7.08 15.61 -13.36
N TYR A 305 5.77 15.36 -13.33
CA TYR A 305 5.20 14.01 -13.40
C TYR A 305 4.75 13.67 -14.82
N GLU A 306 5.53 12.82 -15.50
CA GLU A 306 5.07 12.19 -16.73
C GLU A 306 3.98 11.17 -16.43
N HIS A 307 2.98 11.09 -17.31
CA HIS A 307 1.87 10.17 -17.12
C HIS A 307 1.55 9.32 -18.33
N GLN A 308 1.14 8.08 -18.06
CA GLN A 308 0.72 7.09 -19.06
C GLN A 308 -0.46 6.27 -18.53
N LEU A 309 -1.17 5.57 -19.42
CA LEU A 309 -2.17 4.58 -18.99
C LEU A 309 -1.48 3.48 -18.18
N ALA A 310 -2.01 3.17 -17.00
CA ALA A 310 -1.51 2.08 -16.19
C ALA A 310 -1.82 0.73 -16.86
N ALA A 311 -0.81 -0.13 -16.94
CA ALA A 311 -0.93 -1.51 -17.41
C ALA A 311 -1.63 -2.42 -16.39
#